data_AF-A0A6S6WF00-F1
#
_entry.id   AF-A0A6S6WF00-F1
#
_cell.length_a   1.000
_cell.length_b   1.000
_cell.length_c   1.000
_cell.angle_alpha   90.00
_cell.angle_beta   90.00
_cell.angle_gamma   90.00
#
_symmetry.space_group_name_H-M   'P 1'
#
loop_
_entity.id
_entity.type
_entity.pdbx_description
1 polymer ?
#
loop_
_entity_poly.entity_id
_entity_poly.type
_entity_poly.pdbx_seq_one_letter_code
_entity_poly.pdbx_strand_id
1 'polypeptide(L)'
;MTSSAPKLLPPTTGPRLIVYHQTFHDSEGNYHSLLPLLTNNTGITHVIIAAIHLNDGAGNITLNDHRPDDERYTQLWGEVGWLQGSGVKVLGMLGGAAKGSFERLGGDDENFEAYYTPLHAIISVYKLSGLDLDVEEEVPLATITRLISRLRADFGPDFIITLAPVATALIPDPNIPAHLRPPRPMLASGPSPNPLHPTLPHLSGFSYPELECSVYGREISWYNTQFYCGWGDAGTTMWYDTIIAAGWKPEKVVMGVVTNPGNGAGHIPVAKLSENCARLRDKYKSVGNGFGGVMGWEYFNSGDCEDDLVHVSCLDLNTETVQAGWVAALGRVLRTEVPPPPPPQAEQRPLQGVTADQIRDMVTNLPPAQAPWPDEEVQKLVVLGFERHEAVAALNATDGNVEMAAGFLFEHYPA
;
A
#
# COMPACT_ATOMS: atom_id res chain seq x y z
N MET A 1 -11.59 5.83 38.12
CA MET A 1 -12.43 4.84 37.43
C MET A 1 -11.50 4.09 36.49
N THR A 2 -11.35 2.78 36.64
CA THR A 2 -10.53 1.96 35.73
C THR A 2 -11.20 1.99 34.36
N SER A 3 -10.68 2.82 33.45
CA SER A 3 -11.11 2.81 32.05
C SER A 3 -10.83 1.41 31.50
N SER A 4 -11.86 0.61 31.27
CA SER A 4 -11.71 -0.70 30.62
C SER A 4 -11.12 -0.47 29.22
N ALA A 5 -10.12 -1.26 28.83
CA ALA A 5 -9.55 -1.20 27.49
C ALA A 5 -10.67 -1.28 26.43
N PRO A 6 -10.60 -0.48 25.35
CA PRO A 6 -11.67 -0.41 24.37
C PRO A 6 -11.83 -1.76 23.69
N LYS A 7 -13.09 -2.20 23.55
CA LYS A 7 -13.41 -3.46 22.88
C LYS A 7 -13.13 -3.34 21.39
N LEU A 8 -12.30 -4.24 20.88
CA LEU A 8 -11.90 -4.28 19.49
C LEU A 8 -12.90 -5.08 18.64
N LEU A 9 -12.99 -4.70 17.36
CA LEU A 9 -13.70 -5.42 16.33
C LEU A 9 -13.05 -6.79 16.08
N PRO A 10 -13.85 -7.82 15.72
CA PRO A 10 -13.31 -9.07 15.19
C PRO A 10 -12.29 -8.82 14.06
N PRO A 11 -11.17 -9.57 14.00
CA PRO A 11 -10.13 -9.37 12.98
C PRO A 11 -10.62 -9.42 11.53
N THR A 12 -11.72 -10.13 11.26
CA THR A 12 -12.32 -10.30 9.93
C THR A 12 -13.31 -9.21 9.54
N THR A 13 -13.54 -8.21 10.39
CA THR A 13 -14.56 -7.17 10.18
C THR A 13 -13.98 -5.78 10.36
N GLY A 14 -14.55 -4.81 9.64
CA GLY A 14 -14.16 -3.41 9.71
C GLY A 14 -12.82 -3.10 9.02
N PRO A 15 -12.34 -1.85 9.15
CA PRO A 15 -11.14 -1.39 8.47
C PRO A 15 -9.90 -2.17 8.91
N ARG A 16 -9.06 -2.58 7.95
CA ARG A 16 -7.78 -3.24 8.24
C ARG A 16 -6.82 -2.25 8.90
N LEU A 17 -5.97 -2.78 9.76
CA LEU A 17 -4.78 -2.08 10.27
C LEU A 17 -3.58 -2.99 10.00
N ILE A 18 -2.68 -2.49 9.15
CA ILE A 18 -1.60 -3.26 8.55
C ILE A 18 -0.28 -2.52 8.80
N VAL A 19 0.79 -3.25 9.11
CA VAL A 19 2.15 -2.70 9.07
C VAL A 19 3.04 -3.57 8.21
N TYR A 20 3.89 -2.94 7.42
CA TYR A 20 5.02 -3.61 6.79
C TYR A 20 6.17 -3.69 7.78
N HIS A 21 6.92 -4.79 7.73
CA HIS A 21 8.11 -5.01 8.53
C HIS A 21 9.20 -5.49 7.58
N GLN A 22 10.05 -4.55 7.16
CA GLN A 22 11.18 -4.77 6.27
C GLN A 22 12.50 -4.66 7.03
N THR A 23 12.66 -3.61 7.82
CA THR A 23 13.84 -3.42 8.67
C THR A 23 13.69 -4.28 9.93
N PHE A 24 14.30 -5.47 9.89
CA PHE A 24 14.25 -6.45 10.98
C PHE A 24 15.23 -6.15 12.11
N HIS A 25 16.40 -5.59 11.76
CA HIS A 25 17.48 -5.32 12.70
C HIS A 25 18.00 -3.91 12.49
N ASP A 26 18.45 -3.27 13.56
CA ASP A 26 19.17 -2.01 13.48
C ASP A 26 20.63 -2.21 13.02
N SER A 27 21.38 -1.12 12.89
CA SER A 27 22.79 -1.14 12.49
C SER A 27 23.72 -1.85 13.48
N GLU A 28 23.30 -2.06 14.72
CA GLU A 28 24.04 -2.78 15.75
C GLU A 28 23.69 -4.29 15.78
N GLY A 29 22.69 -4.70 14.97
CA GLY A 29 22.21 -6.07 14.89
C GLY A 29 21.13 -6.40 15.93
N ASN A 30 20.56 -5.41 16.62
CA ASN A 30 19.44 -5.66 17.53
C ASN A 30 18.15 -5.86 16.74
N TYR A 31 17.37 -6.88 17.09
CA TYR A 31 16.11 -7.20 16.41
C TYR A 31 14.97 -6.28 16.86
N HIS A 32 14.18 -5.78 15.89
CA HIS A 32 12.97 -4.99 16.11
C HIS A 32 11.76 -5.89 16.32
N SER A 33 11.44 -6.19 17.59
CA SER A 33 10.36 -7.10 17.97
C SER A 33 8.97 -6.63 17.55
N LEU A 34 8.19 -7.57 17.02
CA LEU A 34 6.78 -7.46 16.65
C LEU A 34 5.82 -7.73 17.83
N LEU A 35 6.30 -8.36 18.91
CA LEU A 35 5.47 -8.68 20.08
C LEU A 35 4.75 -7.48 20.71
N PRO A 36 5.30 -6.25 20.73
CA PRO A 36 4.58 -5.07 21.20
C PRO A 36 3.25 -4.82 20.47
N LEU A 37 3.08 -5.29 19.23
CA LEU A 37 1.81 -5.21 18.52
C LEU A 37 0.69 -6.01 19.22
N LEU A 38 1.05 -7.09 19.90
CA LEU A 38 0.14 -7.96 20.64
C LEU A 38 -0.04 -7.49 22.09
N THR A 39 1.07 -7.22 22.81
CA THR A 39 1.03 -6.90 24.25
C THR A 39 0.28 -5.60 24.55
N ASN A 40 0.25 -4.67 23.59
CA ASN A 40 -0.36 -3.35 23.75
C ASN A 40 -1.79 -3.25 23.17
N ASN A 41 -2.43 -4.37 22.80
CA ASN A 41 -3.80 -4.41 22.25
C ASN A 41 -4.03 -3.39 21.11
N THR A 42 -3.08 -3.31 20.19
CA THR A 42 -3.03 -2.26 19.14
C THR A 42 -4.17 -2.35 18.13
N GLY A 43 -4.84 -3.50 18.05
CA GLY A 43 -5.84 -3.80 17.03
C GLY A 43 -5.27 -4.16 15.66
N ILE A 44 -3.96 -4.39 15.55
CA ILE A 44 -3.33 -4.86 14.32
C ILE A 44 -4.09 -6.08 13.75
N THR A 45 -4.27 -6.09 12.43
CA THR A 45 -4.97 -7.17 11.73
C THR A 45 -4.03 -7.97 10.85
N HIS A 46 -3.06 -7.29 10.23
CA HIS A 46 -2.10 -7.90 9.33
C HIS A 46 -0.70 -7.35 9.60
N VAL A 47 0.30 -8.22 9.45
CA VAL A 47 1.71 -7.83 9.37
C VAL A 47 2.26 -8.39 8.07
N ILE A 48 2.98 -7.57 7.30
CA ILE A 48 3.55 -7.97 6.01
C ILE A 48 5.07 -7.99 6.14
N ILE A 49 5.65 -9.19 6.04
CA ILE A 49 7.10 -9.42 6.14
C ILE A 49 7.73 -9.12 4.78
N ALA A 50 8.59 -8.12 4.72
CA ALA A 50 9.18 -7.60 3.50
C ALA A 50 10.71 -7.59 3.56
N ALA A 51 11.43 -7.51 2.46
CA ALA A 51 10.98 -7.78 1.10
C ALA A 51 11.56 -9.13 0.64
N ILE A 52 10.72 -9.96 0.01
CA ILE A 52 11.16 -11.19 -0.64
C ILE A 52 11.62 -10.81 -2.06
N HIS A 53 12.84 -11.18 -2.41
CA HIS A 53 13.44 -10.91 -3.73
C HIS A 53 13.75 -12.21 -4.46
N LEU A 54 13.38 -12.27 -5.73
CA LEU A 54 13.84 -13.30 -6.66
C LEU A 54 15.05 -12.73 -7.39
N ASN A 55 16.24 -13.20 -7.02
CA ASN A 55 17.50 -12.70 -7.54
C ASN A 55 17.92 -13.47 -8.80
N ASP A 56 18.99 -13.02 -9.45
CA ASP A 56 19.56 -13.76 -10.58
C ASP A 56 20.08 -15.15 -10.16
N GLY A 57 19.84 -16.13 -11.04
CA GLY A 57 20.07 -17.55 -10.79
C GLY A 57 18.89 -18.21 -10.06
N ALA A 58 18.19 -19.13 -10.74
CA ALA A 58 17.07 -19.86 -10.16
C ALA A 58 17.41 -20.51 -8.80
N GLY A 59 16.53 -20.35 -7.82
CA GLY A 59 16.78 -20.78 -6.43
C GLY A 59 17.45 -19.71 -5.55
N ASN A 60 17.99 -18.63 -6.14
CA ASN A 60 18.52 -17.50 -5.40
C ASN A 60 17.38 -16.58 -4.93
N ILE A 61 16.79 -16.95 -3.80
CA ILE A 61 15.74 -16.18 -3.14
C ILE A 61 16.24 -15.63 -1.82
N THR A 62 15.97 -14.35 -1.57
CA THR A 62 16.34 -13.69 -0.31
C THR A 62 15.13 -13.02 0.32
N LEU A 63 15.18 -12.91 1.64
CA LEU A 63 14.40 -11.96 2.42
C LEU A 63 15.37 -10.83 2.81
N ASN A 64 15.16 -9.64 2.25
CA ASN A 64 16.16 -8.59 2.12
C ASN A 64 17.45 -9.18 1.53
N ASP A 65 18.58 -9.07 2.23
CA ASP A 65 19.89 -9.49 1.72
C ASP A 65 20.26 -10.95 2.04
N HIS A 66 19.44 -11.66 2.82
CA HIS A 66 19.80 -12.98 3.34
C HIS A 66 18.77 -14.03 2.95
N ARG A 67 19.16 -15.30 3.00
CA ARG A 67 18.20 -16.37 2.75
C ARG A 67 17.08 -16.33 3.82
N PRO A 68 15.84 -16.69 3.47
CA PRO A 68 14.74 -16.72 4.45
C PRO A 68 15.00 -17.64 5.65
N ASP A 69 15.80 -18.70 5.45
CA ASP A 69 16.19 -19.70 6.46
C ASP A 69 17.48 -19.35 7.23
N ASP A 70 18.06 -18.16 7.03
CA ASP A 70 19.24 -17.70 7.76
C ASP A 70 18.96 -17.60 9.26
N GLU A 71 19.94 -18.00 10.09
CA GLU A 71 19.80 -18.07 11.55
C GLU A 71 19.41 -16.71 12.17
N ARG A 72 19.77 -15.59 11.53
CA ARG A 72 19.37 -14.24 11.96
C ARG A 72 17.86 -14.04 12.01
N TYR A 73 17.10 -14.78 11.19
CA TYR A 73 15.65 -14.69 11.13
C TYR A 73 14.96 -15.66 12.08
N THR A 74 15.71 -16.38 12.93
CA THR A 74 15.13 -17.30 13.93
C THR A 74 14.15 -16.58 14.85
N GLN A 75 14.50 -15.39 15.35
CA GLN A 75 13.60 -14.62 16.21
C GLN A 75 12.39 -14.09 15.43
N LEU A 76 12.61 -13.53 14.23
CA LEU A 76 11.56 -13.08 13.32
C LEU A 76 10.49 -14.16 13.11
N TRP A 77 10.90 -15.36 12.70
CA TRP A 77 9.98 -16.46 12.44
C TRP A 77 9.32 -17.01 13.70
N GLY A 78 10.02 -16.96 14.84
CA GLY A 78 9.43 -17.24 16.14
C GLY A 78 8.28 -16.28 16.49
N GLU A 79 8.48 -14.98 16.29
CA GLU A 79 7.46 -13.95 16.57
C GLU A 79 6.32 -13.94 15.53
N VAL A 80 6.60 -14.26 14.27
CA VAL A 80 5.57 -14.55 13.26
C VAL A 80 4.63 -15.66 13.73
N GLY A 81 5.17 -16.72 14.32
CA GLY A 81 4.36 -17.80 14.92
C GLY A 81 3.43 -17.31 16.03
N TRP A 82 3.89 -16.37 16.88
CA TRP A 82 3.06 -15.76 17.93
C TRP A 82 1.94 -14.88 17.36
N LEU A 83 2.24 -14.07 16.34
CA LEU A 83 1.25 -13.25 15.64
C LEU A 83 0.15 -14.12 15.02
N GLN A 84 0.55 -15.16 14.26
CA GLN A 84 -0.36 -16.11 13.64
C GLN A 84 -1.22 -16.83 14.68
N GLY A 85 -0.61 -17.30 15.77
CA GLY A 85 -1.32 -17.94 16.88
C GLY A 85 -2.31 -17.03 17.61
N SER A 86 -2.11 -15.71 17.53
CA SER A 86 -3.00 -14.69 18.09
C SER A 86 -4.08 -14.22 17.10
N GLY A 87 -4.14 -14.80 15.90
CA GLY A 87 -5.13 -14.50 14.87
C GLY A 87 -4.76 -13.34 13.94
N VAL A 88 -3.59 -12.74 14.09
CA VAL A 88 -3.05 -11.76 13.13
C VAL A 88 -2.66 -12.49 11.85
N LYS A 89 -3.06 -11.95 10.70
CA LYS A 89 -2.68 -12.52 9.40
C LYS A 89 -1.29 -12.03 9.02
N VAL A 90 -0.36 -12.96 8.84
CA VAL A 90 1.01 -12.62 8.43
C VAL A 90 1.17 -12.95 6.95
N LEU A 91 1.48 -11.95 6.13
CA LEU A 91 1.77 -12.09 4.71
C LEU A 91 3.27 -11.91 4.46
N GLY A 92 3.75 -12.36 3.31
CA GLY A 92 5.02 -11.90 2.74
C GLY A 92 4.79 -10.79 1.71
N MET A 93 5.77 -9.93 1.48
CA MET A 93 5.78 -9.00 0.34
C MET A 93 6.82 -9.46 -0.68
N LEU A 94 6.43 -9.61 -1.94
CA LEU A 94 7.31 -9.93 -3.05
C LEU A 94 7.64 -8.66 -3.85
N GLY A 95 8.92 -8.43 -4.14
CA GLY A 95 9.37 -7.33 -4.98
C GLY A 95 9.71 -6.06 -4.20
N GLY A 96 8.98 -4.98 -4.47
CA GLY A 96 9.26 -3.61 -4.01
C GLY A 96 10.33 -2.91 -4.86
N ALA A 97 10.92 -1.85 -4.30
CA ALA A 97 11.85 -0.96 -5.01
C ALA A 97 13.06 -1.68 -5.67
N ALA A 98 13.51 -2.80 -5.09
CA ALA A 98 14.54 -3.65 -5.70
C ALA A 98 13.93 -4.49 -6.85
N LYS A 99 14.10 -3.99 -8.07
CA LYS A 99 13.53 -4.55 -9.31
C LYS A 99 14.06 -5.96 -9.66
N GLY A 100 13.30 -6.64 -10.50
CA GLY A 100 13.63 -7.86 -11.21
C GLY A 100 12.90 -9.10 -10.72
N SER A 101 12.11 -9.03 -9.65
CA SER A 101 11.39 -10.20 -9.14
C SER A 101 10.26 -10.61 -10.09
N PHE A 102 9.50 -9.65 -10.60
CA PHE A 102 8.39 -9.90 -11.52
C PHE A 102 8.88 -10.13 -12.95
N GLU A 103 9.97 -9.48 -13.38
CA GLU A 103 10.61 -9.78 -14.67
C GLU A 103 10.98 -11.26 -14.76
N ARG A 104 11.61 -11.80 -13.71
CA ARG A 104 11.98 -13.23 -13.62
C ARG A 104 10.77 -14.17 -13.63
N LEU A 105 9.61 -13.70 -13.18
CA LEU A 105 8.34 -14.43 -13.27
C LEU A 105 7.63 -14.20 -14.60
N GLY A 106 8.22 -13.49 -15.56
CA GLY A 106 7.65 -13.18 -16.88
C GLY A 106 8.06 -14.14 -18.00
N GLY A 107 9.06 -15.00 -17.78
CA GLY A 107 9.59 -15.94 -18.79
C GLY A 107 8.65 -17.09 -19.17
N ASP A 108 9.18 -18.10 -19.88
CA ASP A 108 8.45 -19.33 -20.20
C ASP A 108 8.11 -20.16 -18.95
N ASP A 109 7.43 -21.30 -19.15
CA ASP A 109 6.96 -22.13 -18.03
C ASP A 109 8.12 -22.72 -17.21
N GLU A 110 9.20 -23.17 -17.85
CA GLU A 110 10.36 -23.71 -17.14
C GLU A 110 11.03 -22.64 -16.27
N ASN A 111 11.24 -21.45 -16.81
CA ASN A 111 11.77 -20.32 -16.09
C ASN A 111 10.84 -19.88 -14.94
N PHE A 112 9.53 -19.81 -15.19
CA PHE A 112 8.54 -19.47 -14.18
C PHE A 112 8.59 -20.46 -13.01
N GLU A 113 8.59 -21.77 -13.27
CA GLU A 113 8.67 -22.79 -12.21
C GLU A 113 9.96 -22.68 -11.39
N ALA A 114 11.08 -22.40 -12.06
CA ALA A 114 12.39 -22.31 -11.42
C ALA A 114 12.47 -21.16 -10.40
N TYR A 115 11.78 -20.05 -10.66
CA TYR A 115 11.69 -18.90 -9.74
C TYR A 115 10.51 -18.97 -8.77
N TYR A 116 9.39 -19.58 -9.18
CA TYR A 116 8.20 -19.71 -8.33
C TYR A 116 8.36 -20.79 -7.25
N THR A 117 9.03 -21.90 -7.54
CA THR A 117 9.17 -23.01 -6.57
C THR A 117 9.80 -22.59 -5.25
N PRO A 118 10.91 -21.82 -5.21
CA PRO A 118 11.47 -21.29 -3.97
C PRO A 118 10.50 -20.35 -3.23
N LEU A 119 9.77 -19.49 -3.94
CA LEU A 119 8.76 -18.61 -3.35
C LEU A 119 7.63 -19.41 -2.68
N HIS A 120 7.10 -20.42 -3.38
CA HIS A 120 6.11 -21.36 -2.86
C HIS A 120 6.60 -22.04 -1.56
N ALA A 121 7.89 -22.42 -1.53
CA ALA A 121 8.49 -23.05 -0.35
C ALA A 121 8.49 -22.12 0.87
N ILE A 122 8.86 -20.83 0.71
CA ILE A 122 8.81 -19.85 1.81
C ILE A 122 7.39 -19.74 2.37
N ILE A 123 6.40 -19.55 1.49
CA ILE A 123 4.99 -19.41 1.87
C ILE A 123 4.54 -20.64 2.68
N SER A 124 4.92 -21.84 2.23
CA SER A 124 4.56 -23.10 2.86
C SER A 124 5.25 -23.33 4.20
N VAL A 125 6.56 -23.07 4.28
CA VAL A 125 7.38 -23.30 5.49
C VAL A 125 6.95 -22.38 6.63
N TYR A 126 6.76 -21.10 6.34
CA TYR A 126 6.37 -20.10 7.35
C TYR A 126 4.86 -19.89 7.47
N LYS A 127 4.07 -20.69 6.75
CA LYS A 127 2.61 -20.70 6.79
C LYS A 127 2.01 -19.31 6.59
N LEU A 128 2.57 -18.56 5.65
CA LEU A 128 2.11 -17.21 5.36
C LEU A 128 0.62 -17.28 4.94
N SER A 129 -0.18 -16.38 5.49
CA SER A 129 -1.62 -16.28 5.18
C SER A 129 -1.88 -15.73 3.78
N GLY A 130 -0.86 -15.17 3.14
CA GLY A 130 -0.97 -14.51 1.85
C GLY A 130 0.35 -13.95 1.35
N LEU A 131 0.28 -13.35 0.17
CA LEU A 131 1.39 -12.64 -0.46
C LEU A 131 0.89 -11.29 -1.00
N ASP A 132 1.63 -10.24 -0.67
CA ASP A 132 1.50 -8.91 -1.25
C ASP A 132 2.45 -8.81 -2.45
N LEU A 133 1.91 -8.47 -3.61
CA LEU A 133 2.66 -8.31 -4.86
C LEU A 133 2.94 -6.83 -5.06
N ASP A 134 4.11 -6.39 -4.58
CA ASP A 134 4.53 -4.99 -4.66
C ASP A 134 5.32 -4.74 -5.95
N VAL A 135 4.57 -4.52 -7.05
CA VAL A 135 5.11 -4.45 -8.40
C VAL A 135 5.61 -3.04 -8.73
N GLU A 136 6.88 -2.76 -8.44
CA GLU A 136 7.55 -1.48 -8.74
C GLU A 136 8.46 -1.54 -9.99
N GLU A 137 8.08 -2.39 -10.94
CA GLU A 137 8.72 -2.54 -12.25
C GLU A 137 7.68 -2.80 -13.34
N GLU A 138 7.96 -2.34 -14.56
CA GLU A 138 7.02 -2.50 -15.67
C GLU A 138 6.99 -3.95 -16.15
N VAL A 139 5.84 -4.61 -15.96
CA VAL A 139 5.60 -5.96 -16.47
C VAL A 139 4.25 -6.06 -17.19
N PRO A 140 4.12 -6.98 -18.17
CA PRO A 140 2.84 -7.23 -18.81
C PRO A 140 1.79 -7.76 -17.81
N LEU A 141 0.51 -7.46 -18.06
CA LEU A 141 -0.62 -7.98 -17.26
C LEU A 141 -0.60 -9.52 -17.17
N ALA A 142 -0.15 -10.20 -18.22
CA ALA A 142 -0.01 -11.66 -18.27
C ALA A 142 0.91 -12.22 -17.16
N THR A 143 1.98 -11.50 -16.81
CA THR A 143 2.92 -11.89 -15.75
C THR A 143 2.20 -11.97 -14.40
N ILE A 144 1.47 -10.91 -14.05
CA ILE A 144 0.79 -10.82 -12.76
C ILE A 144 -0.42 -11.75 -12.69
N THR A 145 -1.23 -11.81 -13.76
CA THR A 145 -2.38 -12.72 -13.81
C THR A 145 -1.96 -14.20 -13.73
N ARG A 146 -0.84 -14.59 -14.36
CA ARG A 146 -0.26 -15.93 -14.19
C ARG A 146 0.11 -16.22 -12.74
N LEU A 147 0.79 -15.29 -12.06
CA LEU A 147 1.18 -15.45 -10.66
C LEU A 147 -0.04 -15.55 -9.74
N ILE A 148 -1.05 -14.67 -9.91
CA ILE A 148 -2.29 -14.70 -9.13
C ILE A 148 -3.00 -16.05 -9.32
N SER A 149 -3.14 -16.50 -10.56
CA SER A 149 -3.76 -17.78 -10.88
C SER A 149 -3.03 -18.95 -10.21
N ARG A 150 -1.69 -18.92 -10.22
CA ARG A 150 -0.88 -19.98 -9.64
C ARG A 150 -0.94 -19.99 -8.12
N LEU A 151 -0.81 -18.84 -7.46
CA LEU A 151 -0.97 -18.72 -6.01
C LEU A 151 -2.34 -19.23 -5.55
N ARG A 152 -3.40 -18.85 -6.27
CA ARG A 152 -4.76 -19.30 -5.95
C ARG A 152 -4.93 -20.81 -6.12
N ALA A 153 -4.33 -21.40 -7.15
CA ALA A 153 -4.38 -22.85 -7.39
C ALA A 153 -3.66 -23.64 -6.29
N ASP A 154 -2.50 -23.16 -5.84
CA ASP A 154 -1.66 -23.88 -4.88
C ASP A 154 -2.12 -23.72 -3.43
N PHE A 155 -2.55 -22.50 -3.05
CA PHE A 155 -2.88 -22.16 -1.65
C PHE A 155 -4.38 -22.06 -1.36
N GLY A 156 -5.24 -22.23 -2.36
CA GLY A 156 -6.69 -22.26 -2.21
C GLY A 156 -7.33 -20.89 -1.97
N PRO A 157 -8.66 -20.81 -1.81
CA PRO A 157 -9.44 -19.56 -1.82
C PRO A 157 -9.22 -18.64 -0.60
N ASP A 158 -8.73 -19.19 0.51
CA ASP A 158 -8.50 -18.41 1.74
C ASP A 158 -7.13 -17.71 1.74
N PHE A 159 -6.25 -18.03 0.78
CA PHE A 159 -4.96 -17.35 0.63
C PHE A 159 -5.16 -15.89 0.23
N ILE A 160 -4.56 -14.98 0.99
CA ILE A 160 -4.73 -13.56 0.78
C ILE A 160 -3.77 -13.12 -0.33
N ILE A 161 -4.30 -12.51 -1.39
CA ILE A 161 -3.48 -11.94 -2.46
C ILE A 161 -3.78 -10.44 -2.49
N THR A 162 -2.74 -9.64 -2.31
CA THR A 162 -2.83 -8.17 -2.36
C THR A 162 -1.82 -7.63 -3.35
N LEU A 163 -2.01 -6.39 -3.77
CA LEU A 163 -1.02 -5.63 -4.53
C LEU A 163 -0.81 -4.28 -3.85
N ALA A 164 0.31 -3.63 -4.10
CA ALA A 164 0.63 -2.32 -3.52
C ALA A 164 0.75 -1.20 -4.58
N PRO A 165 -0.33 -0.89 -5.35
CA PRO A 165 -0.29 0.18 -6.34
C PRO A 165 0.01 1.53 -5.70
N VAL A 166 0.82 2.35 -6.37
CA VAL A 166 0.84 3.79 -6.12
C VAL A 166 -0.54 4.41 -6.40
N ALA A 167 -0.99 5.42 -5.63
CA ALA A 167 -2.38 5.89 -5.69
C ALA A 167 -2.80 6.44 -7.07
N THR A 168 -1.88 7.05 -7.83
CA THR A 168 -2.08 7.45 -9.23
C THR A 168 -2.52 6.30 -10.13
N ALA A 169 -2.05 5.06 -9.88
CA ALA A 169 -2.41 3.87 -10.66
C ALA A 169 -3.89 3.51 -10.57
N LEU A 170 -4.62 4.09 -9.62
CA LEU A 170 -6.06 3.88 -9.43
C LEU A 170 -6.91 5.05 -9.92
N ILE A 171 -6.28 6.13 -10.40
CA ILE A 171 -6.95 7.38 -10.79
C ILE A 171 -6.93 7.51 -12.32
N PRO A 172 -8.08 7.73 -12.98
CA PRO A 172 -8.13 7.90 -14.44
C PRO A 172 -7.45 9.20 -14.87
N ASP A 173 -6.73 9.17 -16.00
CA ASP A 173 -6.07 10.34 -16.57
C ASP A 173 -7.10 11.44 -16.98
N PRO A 174 -7.05 12.64 -16.39
CA PRO A 174 -8.00 13.70 -16.70
C PRO A 174 -7.75 14.36 -18.07
N ASN A 175 -6.65 14.05 -18.76
CA ASN A 175 -6.21 14.78 -19.95
C ASN A 175 -6.61 14.13 -21.28
N ILE A 176 -7.31 12.99 -21.26
CA ILE A 176 -7.75 12.32 -22.49
C ILE A 176 -8.74 13.21 -23.27
N PRO A 177 -8.47 13.54 -24.56
CA PRO A 177 -9.36 14.33 -25.40
C PRO A 177 -10.75 13.72 -25.50
N ALA A 178 -11.80 14.57 -25.51
CA ALA A 178 -13.20 14.12 -25.45
C ALA A 178 -13.58 13.03 -26.46
N HIS A 179 -13.05 13.12 -27.67
CA HIS A 179 -13.32 12.18 -28.76
C HIS A 179 -12.54 10.86 -28.67
N LEU A 180 -11.53 10.77 -27.78
CA LEU A 180 -10.74 9.55 -27.53
C LEU A 180 -11.10 8.87 -26.20
N ARG A 181 -12.00 9.46 -25.42
CA ARG A 181 -12.39 8.91 -24.12
C ARG A 181 -13.15 7.60 -24.33
N PRO A 182 -12.72 6.50 -23.69
CA PRO A 182 -13.46 5.26 -23.76
C PRO A 182 -14.83 5.44 -23.09
N PRO A 183 -15.88 4.74 -23.56
CA PRO A 183 -17.16 4.73 -22.87
C PRO A 183 -16.96 4.17 -21.46
N ARG A 184 -17.69 4.73 -20.48
CA ARG A 184 -17.71 4.16 -19.13
C ARG A 184 -18.73 3.01 -19.11
N PRO A 185 -18.30 1.75 -18.90
CA PRO A 185 -19.25 0.65 -18.78
C PRO A 185 -20.09 0.85 -17.52
N MET A 186 -21.42 0.83 -17.68
CA MET A 186 -22.34 0.75 -16.55
C MET A 186 -22.65 -0.71 -16.28
N LEU A 187 -22.04 -1.28 -15.25
CA LEU A 187 -22.30 -2.67 -14.85
C LEU A 187 -23.53 -2.74 -13.94
N ALA A 188 -24.33 -3.79 -14.11
CA ALA A 188 -25.45 -4.09 -13.23
C ALA A 188 -25.02 -4.31 -11.77
N SER A 189 -23.75 -4.69 -11.54
CA SER A 189 -23.14 -4.87 -10.23
C SER A 189 -22.72 -3.57 -9.53
N GLY A 190 -22.97 -2.41 -10.13
CA GLY A 190 -22.60 -1.10 -9.60
C GLY A 190 -21.37 -0.51 -10.29
N PRO A 191 -20.81 0.59 -9.74
CA PRO A 191 -19.64 1.23 -10.32
C PRO A 191 -18.42 0.31 -10.26
N SER A 192 -17.63 0.33 -11.33
CA SER A 192 -16.30 -0.29 -11.42
C SER A 192 -15.32 0.74 -11.99
N PRO A 193 -14.00 0.58 -11.75
CA PRO A 193 -13.01 1.32 -12.53
C PRO A 193 -13.18 0.99 -14.03
N ASN A 194 -12.78 1.91 -14.91
CA ASN A 194 -12.90 1.71 -16.35
C ASN A 194 -11.63 1.02 -16.90
N PRO A 195 -11.69 -0.26 -17.32
CA PRO A 195 -10.50 -1.00 -17.74
C PRO A 195 -9.87 -0.47 -19.04
N LEU A 196 -10.64 0.27 -19.84
CA LEU A 196 -10.18 0.85 -21.10
C LEU A 196 -9.60 2.27 -20.94
N HIS A 197 -9.74 2.86 -19.75
CA HIS A 197 -9.31 4.22 -19.50
C HIS A 197 -7.92 4.22 -18.86
N PRO A 198 -6.90 4.79 -19.52
CA PRO A 198 -5.59 5.01 -18.91
C PRO A 198 -5.69 5.71 -17.57
N THR A 199 -4.81 5.33 -16.65
CA THR A 199 -4.68 5.97 -15.34
C THR A 199 -3.57 7.03 -15.39
N LEU A 200 -3.44 7.77 -14.30
CA LEU A 200 -2.23 8.54 -14.07
C LEU A 200 -1.00 7.60 -14.02
N PRO A 201 0.20 8.13 -14.31
CA PRO A 201 1.48 7.40 -14.30
C PRO A 201 1.71 6.58 -13.05
N HIS A 202 2.34 5.42 -13.19
CA HIS A 202 2.61 4.48 -12.10
C HIS A 202 3.78 3.53 -12.41
N LEU A 203 4.12 2.66 -11.46
CA LEU A 203 5.36 1.85 -11.51
C LEU A 203 5.22 0.49 -12.22
N SER A 204 4.01 -0.10 -12.23
CA SER A 204 3.85 -1.54 -12.54
C SER A 204 3.69 -1.91 -14.03
N GLY A 205 3.61 -0.93 -14.94
CA GLY A 205 3.42 -1.15 -16.39
C GLY A 205 2.01 -1.59 -16.82
N PHE A 206 1.40 -2.58 -16.18
CA PHE A 206 0.03 -3.03 -16.49
C PHE A 206 -1.07 -2.15 -15.88
N SER A 207 -2.27 -2.20 -16.47
CA SER A 207 -3.45 -1.46 -15.99
C SER A 207 -4.12 -2.15 -14.78
N TYR A 208 -4.14 -1.48 -13.62
CA TYR A 208 -4.88 -1.93 -12.44
C TYR A 208 -6.41 -1.99 -12.66
N PRO A 209 -7.06 -1.01 -13.32
CA PRO A 209 -8.45 -1.13 -13.74
C PRO A 209 -8.74 -2.37 -14.59
N GLU A 210 -7.84 -2.71 -15.52
CA GLU A 210 -7.96 -3.92 -16.35
C GLU A 210 -7.84 -5.18 -15.49
N LEU A 211 -6.87 -5.22 -14.57
CA LEU A 211 -6.69 -6.33 -13.64
C LEU A 211 -7.92 -6.55 -12.75
N GLU A 212 -8.45 -5.51 -12.10
CA GLU A 212 -9.65 -5.63 -11.22
C GLU A 212 -10.89 -6.07 -12.00
N CYS A 213 -11.03 -5.64 -13.26
CA CYS A 213 -12.15 -6.04 -14.12
C CYS A 213 -11.99 -7.43 -14.76
N SER A 214 -10.79 -8.03 -14.69
CA SER A 214 -10.52 -9.36 -15.22
C SER A 214 -11.10 -10.46 -14.32
N VAL A 215 -11.04 -11.72 -14.78
CA VAL A 215 -11.41 -12.87 -13.92
C VAL A 215 -10.53 -12.99 -12.69
N TYR A 216 -9.30 -12.47 -12.71
CA TYR A 216 -8.33 -12.52 -11.62
C TYR A 216 -8.56 -11.42 -10.57
N GLY A 217 -9.24 -10.33 -10.92
CA GLY A 217 -9.57 -9.25 -9.98
C GLY A 217 -10.41 -9.71 -8.78
N ARG A 218 -11.24 -10.76 -8.99
CA ARG A 218 -12.01 -11.40 -7.91
C ARG A 218 -11.12 -12.13 -6.88
N GLU A 219 -9.93 -12.55 -7.30
CA GLU A 219 -8.98 -13.28 -6.46
C GLU A 219 -8.14 -12.33 -5.59
N ILE A 220 -8.13 -11.03 -5.90
CA ILE A 220 -7.42 -10.00 -5.17
C ILE A 220 -8.27 -9.58 -3.96
N SER A 221 -7.69 -9.66 -2.77
CA SER A 221 -8.38 -9.35 -1.51
C SER A 221 -8.53 -7.83 -1.30
N TRP A 222 -7.48 -7.05 -1.57
CA TRP A 222 -7.46 -5.57 -1.57
C TRP A 222 -6.15 -5.04 -2.18
N TYR A 223 -6.03 -3.72 -2.26
CA TYR A 223 -4.88 -2.97 -2.73
C TYR A 223 -4.31 -2.11 -1.60
N ASN A 224 -3.05 -2.34 -1.23
CA ASN A 224 -2.26 -1.54 -0.29
C ASN A 224 -1.79 -0.26 -1.01
N THR A 225 -2.71 0.69 -1.18
CA THR A 225 -2.52 1.79 -2.13
C THR A 225 -1.59 2.85 -1.53
N GLN A 226 -0.50 3.21 -2.19
CA GLN A 226 0.53 4.11 -1.65
C GLN A 226 0.16 5.59 -1.84
N PHE A 227 -0.17 6.31 -0.75
CA PHE A 227 -0.48 7.75 -0.73
C PHE A 227 0.70 8.60 -0.22
N TYR A 228 1.89 8.35 -0.76
CA TYR A 228 3.13 9.02 -0.35
C TYR A 228 4.12 9.08 -1.53
N CYS A 229 5.31 9.66 -1.30
CA CYS A 229 6.40 9.75 -2.29
C CYS A 229 6.00 10.36 -3.65
N GLY A 230 5.07 11.32 -3.64
CA GLY A 230 4.61 12.01 -4.85
C GLY A 230 3.48 11.29 -5.60
N TRP A 231 3.03 10.13 -5.12
CA TRP A 231 2.02 9.34 -5.80
C TRP A 231 0.60 9.49 -5.24
N GLY A 232 0.46 10.14 -4.09
CA GLY A 232 -0.82 10.48 -3.49
C GLY A 232 -0.64 11.25 -2.19
N ASP A 233 -1.76 11.70 -1.61
CA ASP A 233 -1.79 12.40 -0.33
C ASP A 233 -2.86 11.81 0.59
N ALA A 234 -2.47 11.52 1.83
CA ALA A 234 -3.38 11.11 2.91
C ALA A 234 -3.68 12.25 3.91
N GLY A 235 -3.18 13.47 3.67
CA GLY A 235 -3.41 14.66 4.50
C GLY A 235 -4.86 15.14 4.47
N THR A 236 -5.62 14.79 3.42
CA THR A 236 -7.07 14.97 3.31
C THR A 236 -7.77 13.69 2.83
N THR A 237 -9.11 13.68 2.73
CA THR A 237 -9.85 12.56 2.14
C THR A 237 -9.94 12.62 0.61
N MET A 238 -9.47 13.70 -0.03
CA MET A 238 -9.76 14.00 -1.44
C MET A 238 -9.22 12.92 -2.39
N TRP A 239 -7.99 12.48 -2.20
CA TRP A 239 -7.39 11.41 -3.03
C TRP A 239 -8.17 10.10 -2.90
N TYR A 240 -8.49 9.70 -1.67
CA TYR A 240 -9.28 8.49 -1.44
C TYR A 240 -10.68 8.61 -2.07
N ASP A 241 -11.36 9.74 -1.85
CA ASP A 241 -12.68 10.02 -2.41
C ASP A 241 -12.69 9.96 -3.94
N THR A 242 -11.63 10.47 -4.60
CA THR A 242 -11.44 10.41 -6.06
C THR A 242 -11.27 8.99 -6.56
N ILE A 243 -10.49 8.15 -5.87
CA ILE A 243 -10.34 6.73 -6.20
C ILE A 243 -11.70 6.01 -6.10
N ILE A 244 -12.46 6.25 -5.04
CA ILE A 244 -13.79 5.65 -4.91
C ILE A 244 -14.76 6.16 -6.00
N ALA A 245 -14.72 7.45 -6.32
CA ALA A 245 -15.52 8.05 -7.39
C ALA A 245 -15.18 7.46 -8.78
N ALA A 246 -13.91 7.10 -9.01
CA ALA A 246 -13.47 6.41 -10.22
C ALA A 246 -14.09 5.00 -10.37
N GLY A 247 -14.58 4.42 -9.27
CA GLY A 247 -15.38 3.19 -9.25
C GLY A 247 -14.75 2.07 -8.43
N TRP A 248 -13.67 2.33 -7.71
CA TRP A 248 -13.08 1.37 -6.78
C TRP A 248 -13.97 1.20 -5.55
N LYS A 249 -14.05 -0.04 -5.04
CA LYS A 249 -14.80 -0.33 -3.82
C LYS A 249 -14.00 0.11 -2.58
N PRO A 250 -14.59 0.83 -1.61
CA PRO A 250 -13.88 1.26 -0.42
C PRO A 250 -13.18 0.11 0.33
N GLU A 251 -13.82 -1.06 0.41
CA GLU A 251 -13.26 -2.21 1.11
C GLU A 251 -12.02 -2.83 0.44
N LYS A 252 -11.81 -2.53 -0.85
CA LYS A 252 -10.67 -2.97 -1.66
C LYS A 252 -9.51 -1.98 -1.63
N VAL A 253 -9.71 -0.75 -1.14
CA VAL A 253 -8.65 0.28 -1.12
C VAL A 253 -8.21 0.52 0.32
N VAL A 254 -7.01 0.05 0.65
CA VAL A 254 -6.31 0.36 1.90
C VAL A 254 -5.46 1.61 1.68
N MET A 255 -5.60 2.60 2.56
CA MET A 255 -4.86 3.86 2.49
C MET A 255 -3.47 3.68 3.10
N GLY A 256 -2.47 3.56 2.24
CA GLY A 256 -1.07 3.40 2.63
C GLY A 256 -0.37 4.71 2.90
N VAL A 257 0.36 4.77 4.02
CA VAL A 257 1.11 5.94 4.48
C VAL A 257 2.52 5.55 4.90
N VAL A 258 3.46 6.50 4.86
CA VAL A 258 4.72 6.36 5.58
C VAL A 258 4.49 6.63 7.07
N THR A 259 5.08 5.80 7.94
CA THR A 259 4.91 5.87 9.40
C THR A 259 5.90 6.81 10.08
N ASN A 260 6.94 7.21 9.36
CA ASN A 260 8.00 8.11 9.79
C ASN A 260 8.44 8.94 8.56
N PRO A 261 8.71 10.25 8.69
CA PRO A 261 9.21 11.07 7.59
C PRO A 261 10.54 10.57 7.01
N GLY A 262 11.33 9.81 7.77
CA GLY A 262 12.55 9.14 7.29
C GLY A 262 12.30 8.00 6.31
N ASN A 263 11.08 7.47 6.20
CA ASN A 263 10.75 6.36 5.30
C ASN A 263 10.30 6.84 3.91
N GLY A 264 10.06 8.14 3.74
CA GLY A 264 9.63 8.74 2.47
C GLY A 264 8.91 10.07 2.67
N ALA A 265 8.73 10.80 1.57
CA ALA A 265 8.00 12.06 1.57
C ALA A 265 6.48 11.87 1.68
N GLY A 266 5.78 12.90 2.15
CA GLY A 266 4.33 12.86 2.35
C GLY A 266 3.91 12.22 3.68
N HIS A 267 4.79 12.20 4.69
CA HIS A 267 4.40 11.81 6.05
C HIS A 267 3.27 12.72 6.56
N ILE A 268 2.25 12.08 7.12
CA ILE A 268 1.11 12.74 7.74
C ILE A 268 1.16 12.44 9.23
N PRO A 269 1.22 13.47 10.10
CA PRO A 269 1.20 13.26 11.54
C PRO A 269 0.02 12.39 11.97
N VAL A 270 0.25 11.44 12.88
CA VAL A 270 -0.71 10.42 13.29
C VAL A 270 -2.01 11.02 13.85
N ALA A 271 -1.93 12.21 14.43
CA ALA A 271 -3.09 13.00 14.86
C ALA A 271 -4.01 13.30 13.66
N LYS A 272 -3.45 13.84 12.58
CA LYS A 272 -4.18 14.21 11.38
C LYS A 272 -4.67 12.97 10.63
N LEU A 273 -3.82 11.95 10.54
CA LEU A 273 -4.17 10.67 9.94
C LEU A 273 -5.37 10.02 10.67
N SER A 274 -5.37 10.05 12.00
CA SER A 274 -6.48 9.54 12.84
C SER A 274 -7.80 10.27 12.55
N GLU A 275 -7.77 11.60 12.38
CA GLU A 275 -8.96 12.37 11.96
C GLU A 275 -9.48 11.92 10.60
N ASN A 276 -8.59 11.78 9.61
CA ASN A 276 -8.94 11.37 8.25
C ASN A 276 -9.49 9.94 8.21
N CYS A 277 -8.89 9.04 8.99
CA CYS A 277 -9.40 7.68 9.17
C CYS A 277 -10.81 7.66 9.78
N ALA A 278 -11.06 8.48 10.80
CA ALA A 278 -12.39 8.58 11.42
C ALA A 278 -13.44 9.07 10.39
N ARG A 279 -13.08 10.05 9.57
CA ARG A 279 -13.92 10.59 8.51
C ARG A 279 -14.23 9.54 7.44
N LEU A 280 -13.23 8.83 6.94
CA LEU A 280 -13.41 7.79 5.92
C LEU A 280 -14.21 6.60 6.46
N ARG A 281 -13.91 6.15 7.69
CA ARG A 281 -14.67 5.09 8.37
C ARG A 281 -16.14 5.46 8.50
N ASP A 282 -16.45 6.69 8.92
CA ASP A 282 -17.83 7.16 9.06
C ASP A 282 -18.54 7.34 7.70
N LYS A 283 -17.87 8.01 6.74
CA LYS A 283 -18.39 8.27 5.39
C LYS A 283 -18.78 6.98 4.70
N TYR A 284 -17.89 5.99 4.66
CA TYR A 284 -18.09 4.76 3.90
C TYR A 284 -18.77 3.62 4.66
N LYS A 285 -19.17 3.79 5.93
CA LYS A 285 -19.76 2.72 6.77
C LYS A 285 -20.96 1.99 6.15
N SER A 286 -21.68 2.64 5.23
CA SER A 286 -22.86 2.08 4.55
C SER A 286 -22.64 1.79 3.07
N VAL A 287 -21.38 1.72 2.61
CA VAL A 287 -21.00 1.44 1.21
C VAL A 287 -20.13 0.20 1.18
N GLY A 288 -20.58 -0.85 0.49
CA GLY A 288 -19.86 -2.13 0.43
C GLY A 288 -19.60 -2.68 1.82
N ASN A 289 -18.35 -3.06 2.10
CA ASN A 289 -17.90 -3.48 3.43
C ASN A 289 -17.20 -2.35 4.21
N GLY A 290 -17.35 -1.10 3.75
CA GLY A 290 -16.80 0.08 4.39
C GLY A 290 -15.35 0.38 4.01
N PHE A 291 -14.78 1.38 4.69
CA PHE A 291 -13.40 1.81 4.49
C PHE A 291 -12.40 0.66 4.65
N GLY A 292 -11.55 0.44 3.63
CA GLY A 292 -10.66 -0.73 3.54
C GLY A 292 -9.61 -0.82 4.64
N GLY A 293 -9.18 0.31 5.22
CA GLY A 293 -8.20 0.37 6.30
C GLY A 293 -6.98 1.22 5.98
N VAL A 294 -5.95 1.09 6.83
CA VAL A 294 -4.65 1.74 6.69
C VAL A 294 -3.54 0.69 6.69
N MET A 295 -2.53 0.90 5.86
CA MET A 295 -1.24 0.24 6.00
C MET A 295 -0.15 1.28 6.29
N GLY A 296 0.85 0.90 7.10
CA GLY A 296 2.00 1.74 7.42
C GLY A 296 3.32 1.17 6.88
N TRP A 297 4.06 1.99 6.13
CA TRP A 297 5.43 1.77 5.68
C TRP A 297 6.43 2.60 6.52
N GLU A 298 7.18 2.03 7.45
CA GLU A 298 7.14 0.66 7.97
C GLU A 298 7.26 0.63 9.51
N TYR A 299 7.21 -0.54 10.13
CA TYR A 299 6.99 -0.70 11.57
C TYR A 299 8.13 -0.14 12.45
N PHE A 300 9.41 -0.42 12.14
CA PHE A 300 10.51 -0.33 13.11
C PHE A 300 10.74 1.07 13.72
N ASN A 301 10.45 2.14 12.98
CA ASN A 301 10.59 3.53 13.41
C ASN A 301 9.25 4.29 13.39
N SER A 302 8.13 3.56 13.35
CA SER A 302 6.79 4.14 13.30
C SER A 302 6.55 5.12 14.45
N GLY A 303 6.15 6.35 14.11
CA GLY A 303 5.86 7.39 15.10
C GLY A 303 7.07 7.98 15.83
N ASP A 304 8.30 7.58 15.47
CA ASP A 304 9.53 8.16 16.04
C ASP A 304 9.86 9.51 15.37
N CYS A 305 8.96 10.47 15.55
CA CYS A 305 9.12 11.87 15.16
C CYS A 305 8.35 12.78 16.13
N GLU A 306 8.77 14.04 16.25
CA GLU A 306 8.31 14.96 17.32
C GLU A 306 6.78 15.07 17.40
N ASP A 307 6.12 15.35 16.28
CA ASP A 307 4.66 15.54 16.25
C ASP A 307 3.89 14.27 16.67
N ASP A 308 4.36 13.09 16.25
CA ASP A 308 3.71 11.81 16.55
C ASP A 308 3.94 11.42 18.02
N LEU A 309 5.15 11.62 18.54
CA LEU A 309 5.48 11.39 19.94
C LEU A 309 4.61 12.25 20.87
N VAL A 310 4.48 13.54 20.56
CA VAL A 310 3.64 14.47 21.33
C VAL A 310 2.20 13.99 21.31
N HIS A 311 1.65 13.66 20.14
CA HIS A 311 0.25 13.24 20.06
C HIS A 311 -0.01 11.92 20.79
N VAL A 312 0.81 10.88 20.56
CA VAL A 312 0.66 9.56 21.17
C VAL A 312 0.74 9.64 22.69
N SER A 313 1.64 10.47 23.23
CA SER A 313 1.74 10.69 24.68
C SER A 313 0.46 11.28 25.30
N CYS A 314 -0.35 12.01 24.52
CA CYS A 314 -1.63 12.58 24.98
C CYS A 314 -2.80 11.59 24.95
N LEU A 315 -2.61 10.37 24.41
CA LEU A 315 -3.70 9.40 24.22
C LEU A 315 -3.82 8.37 25.36
N ASP A 316 -2.93 8.41 26.37
CA ASP A 316 -2.90 7.49 27.51
C ASP A 316 -2.99 5.99 27.11
N LEU A 317 -2.32 5.60 26.03
CA LEU A 317 -2.41 4.25 25.46
C LEU A 317 -1.65 3.18 26.26
N ASN A 318 -0.80 3.58 27.22
CA ASN A 318 0.07 2.71 28.01
C ASN A 318 0.93 1.76 27.17
N THR A 319 1.42 2.23 26.02
CA THR A 319 2.23 1.41 25.12
C THR A 319 3.68 1.33 25.57
N GLU A 320 4.26 0.13 25.48
CA GLU A 320 5.66 -0.11 25.87
C GLU A 320 6.68 0.48 24.89
N THR A 321 6.28 0.68 23.62
CA THR A 321 7.15 1.21 22.56
C THR A 321 6.45 2.30 21.75
N VAL A 322 7.24 3.16 21.10
CA VAL A 322 6.75 4.24 20.22
C VAL A 322 5.98 3.66 19.04
N GLN A 323 6.51 2.60 18.45
CA GLN A 323 5.96 1.90 17.29
C GLN A 323 4.57 1.32 17.62
N ALA A 324 4.44 0.63 18.76
CA ALA A 324 3.14 0.14 19.23
C ALA A 324 2.17 1.29 19.53
N GLY A 325 2.68 2.43 20.03
CA GLY A 325 1.91 3.65 20.25
C GLY A 325 1.27 4.21 18.98
N TRP A 326 2.04 4.31 17.89
CA TRP A 326 1.53 4.75 16.58
C TRP A 326 0.43 3.82 16.06
N VAL A 327 0.65 2.49 16.12
CA VAL A 327 -0.34 1.50 15.68
C VAL A 327 -1.60 1.55 16.57
N ALA A 328 -1.44 1.64 17.90
CA ALA A 328 -2.56 1.73 18.84
C ALA A 328 -3.38 3.02 18.67
N ALA A 329 -2.75 4.14 18.32
CA ALA A 329 -3.44 5.39 18.04
C ALA A 329 -4.43 5.23 16.86
N LEU A 330 -3.98 4.62 15.77
CA LEU A 330 -4.86 4.29 14.64
C LEU A 330 -5.87 3.18 14.99
N GLY A 331 -5.45 2.19 15.78
CA GLY A 331 -6.32 1.13 16.30
C GLY A 331 -7.53 1.67 17.05
N ARG A 332 -7.34 2.73 17.85
CA ARG A 332 -8.42 3.42 18.57
C ARG A 332 -9.52 3.92 17.64
N VAL A 333 -9.18 4.31 16.41
CA VAL A 333 -10.11 4.84 15.41
C VAL A 333 -10.62 3.76 14.45
N LEU A 334 -9.77 2.84 14.02
CA LEU A 334 -10.09 1.86 12.99
C LEU A 334 -10.69 0.57 13.56
N ARG A 335 -10.25 0.18 14.76
CA ARG A 335 -10.42 -1.19 15.26
C ARG A 335 -11.30 -1.30 16.50
N THR A 336 -11.78 -0.18 17.05
CA THR A 336 -12.73 -0.19 18.17
C THR A 336 -14.17 -0.34 17.69
N GLU A 337 -15.02 -1.06 18.44
CA GLU A 337 -16.44 -1.23 18.11
C GLU A 337 -17.16 0.12 18.05
N VAL A 338 -16.86 1.00 19.01
CA VAL A 338 -17.38 2.37 19.10
C VAL A 338 -16.20 3.34 18.97
N PRO A 339 -15.88 3.84 17.76
CA PRO A 339 -14.79 4.79 17.57
C PRO A 339 -15.11 6.15 18.19
N PRO A 340 -14.08 6.95 18.50
CA PRO A 340 -14.26 8.38 18.74
C PRO A 340 -15.03 9.03 17.58
N PRO A 341 -15.93 9.99 17.86
CA PRO A 341 -16.63 10.69 16.80
C PRO A 341 -15.61 11.43 15.91
N PRO A 342 -15.85 11.51 14.58
CA PRO A 342 -15.00 12.31 13.71
C PRO A 342 -15.09 13.79 14.11
N PRO A 343 -14.05 14.60 13.80
CA PRO A 343 -14.08 16.04 14.07
C PRO A 343 -15.32 16.73 13.48
N PRO A 344 -15.90 17.75 14.15
CA PRO A 344 -17.12 18.41 13.68
C PRO A 344 -16.95 19.02 12.29
N GLN A 345 -17.69 18.51 11.29
CA GLN A 345 -17.79 19.06 9.94
C GLN A 345 -19.14 18.71 9.32
N ALA A 346 -19.47 19.34 8.18
CA ALA A 346 -20.63 18.96 7.39
C ALA A 346 -20.57 17.47 7.05
N GLU A 347 -21.65 16.73 7.31
CA GLU A 347 -21.76 15.32 6.91
C GLU A 347 -21.45 15.17 5.42
N GLN A 348 -20.30 14.58 5.11
CA GLN A 348 -19.97 14.22 3.74
C GLN A 348 -20.53 12.84 3.47
N ARG A 349 -21.63 12.78 2.73
CA ARG A 349 -22.17 11.50 2.24
C ARG A 349 -21.23 10.91 1.18
N PRO A 350 -21.15 9.58 1.06
CA PRO A 350 -20.51 8.94 -0.08
C PRO A 350 -21.04 9.51 -1.39
N LEU A 351 -20.14 9.77 -2.33
CA LEU A 351 -20.50 10.22 -3.65
C LEU A 351 -21.26 9.08 -4.37
N GLN A 352 -22.44 9.38 -4.91
CA GLN A 352 -23.26 8.44 -5.68
C GLN A 352 -23.51 9.00 -7.07
N GLY A 353 -23.50 8.13 -8.09
CA GLY A 353 -23.81 8.52 -9.46
C GLY A 353 -22.84 9.53 -10.07
N VAL A 354 -21.57 9.52 -9.65
CA VAL A 354 -20.55 10.46 -10.13
C VAL A 354 -20.30 10.28 -11.62
N THR A 355 -20.46 11.36 -12.38
CA THR A 355 -20.22 11.39 -13.83
C THR A 355 -18.73 11.40 -14.17
N ALA A 356 -18.37 11.06 -15.41
CA ALA A 356 -16.98 11.10 -15.86
C ALA A 356 -16.37 12.53 -15.80
N ASP A 357 -17.16 13.56 -16.05
CA ASP A 357 -16.71 14.96 -15.97
C ASP A 357 -16.51 15.41 -14.53
N GLN A 358 -17.35 14.96 -13.59
CA GLN A 358 -17.13 15.20 -12.16
C GLN A 358 -15.88 14.50 -11.65
N ILE A 359 -15.60 13.26 -12.09
CA ILE A 359 -14.36 12.57 -11.73
C ILE A 359 -13.17 13.36 -12.28
N ARG A 360 -13.22 13.82 -13.54
CA ARG A 360 -12.16 14.65 -14.11
C ARG A 360 -11.91 15.91 -13.28
N ASP A 361 -12.97 16.63 -12.92
CA ASP A 361 -12.87 17.82 -12.07
C ASP A 361 -12.26 17.50 -10.69
N MET A 362 -12.65 16.39 -10.08
CA MET A 362 -12.03 15.92 -8.83
C MET A 362 -10.53 15.66 -9.00
N VAL A 363 -10.13 14.97 -10.09
CA VAL A 363 -8.73 14.66 -10.37
C VAL A 363 -7.92 15.93 -10.64
N THR A 364 -8.45 16.85 -11.45
CA THR A 364 -7.78 18.13 -11.77
C THR A 364 -7.60 19.02 -10.54
N ASN A 365 -8.47 18.93 -9.55
CA ASN A 365 -8.40 19.71 -8.32
C ASN A 365 -7.79 18.94 -7.12
N LEU A 366 -7.14 17.79 -7.36
CA LEU A 366 -6.43 17.09 -6.29
C LEU A 366 -5.29 17.96 -5.73
N PRO A 367 -5.10 17.98 -4.41
CA PRO A 367 -3.91 18.61 -3.85
C PRO A 367 -2.67 17.87 -4.37
N PRO A 368 -1.59 18.59 -4.72
CA PRO A 368 -0.37 17.96 -5.21
C PRO A 368 0.21 17.05 -4.12
N ALA A 369 0.58 15.84 -4.51
CA ALA A 369 1.27 14.92 -3.62
C ALA A 369 2.70 15.42 -3.34
N GLN A 370 3.11 15.40 -2.07
CA GLN A 370 4.46 15.80 -1.68
C GLN A 370 5.48 14.80 -2.23
N ALA A 371 6.50 15.33 -2.90
CA ALA A 371 7.63 14.57 -3.42
C ALA A 371 8.84 14.71 -2.48
N PRO A 372 9.79 13.75 -2.48
CA PRO A 372 10.98 13.82 -1.64
C PRO A 372 11.99 14.88 -2.08
N TRP A 373 11.79 15.48 -3.25
CA TRP A 373 12.70 16.47 -3.81
C TRP A 373 12.16 17.89 -3.65
N PRO A 374 13.02 18.89 -3.38
CA PRO A 374 12.61 20.29 -3.39
C PRO A 374 11.93 20.64 -4.71
N ASP A 375 10.86 21.44 -4.66
CA ASP A 375 10.13 21.87 -5.86
C ASP A 375 11.05 22.55 -6.88
N GLU A 376 12.13 23.22 -6.43
CA GLU A 376 13.13 23.80 -7.32
C GLU A 376 13.84 22.74 -8.19
N GLU A 377 14.23 21.61 -7.61
CA GLU A 377 14.91 20.52 -8.34
C GLU A 377 13.96 19.83 -9.30
N VAL A 378 12.72 19.60 -8.88
CA VAL A 378 11.66 19.09 -9.75
C VAL A 378 11.43 20.06 -10.92
N GLN A 379 11.38 21.36 -10.63
CA GLN A 379 11.10 22.38 -11.64
C GLN A 379 12.21 22.51 -12.68
N LYS A 380 13.47 22.21 -12.33
CA LYS A 380 14.57 22.16 -13.31
C LYS A 380 14.28 21.16 -14.43
N LEU A 381 13.71 20.00 -14.12
CA LEU A 381 13.32 19.00 -15.12
C LEU A 381 12.01 19.38 -15.83
N VAL A 382 11.05 19.97 -15.11
CA VAL A 382 9.79 20.44 -15.73
C VAL A 382 10.03 21.51 -16.80
N VAL A 383 10.98 22.42 -16.56
CA VAL A 383 11.38 23.44 -17.54
C VAL A 383 12.02 22.83 -18.81
N LEU A 384 12.59 21.62 -18.71
CA LEU A 384 13.09 20.87 -19.87
C LEU A 384 11.96 20.22 -20.70
N GLY A 385 10.71 20.34 -20.27
CA GLY A 385 9.53 19.85 -20.98
C GLY A 385 8.98 18.52 -20.44
N PHE A 386 9.54 18.00 -19.35
CA PHE A 386 9.04 16.79 -18.69
C PHE A 386 7.86 17.11 -17.77
N GLU A 387 6.93 16.18 -17.65
CA GLU A 387 5.83 16.31 -16.70
C GLU A 387 6.36 16.19 -15.26
N ARG A 388 5.71 16.86 -14.29
CA ARG A 388 6.19 16.90 -12.89
C ARG A 388 6.37 15.50 -12.29
N HIS A 389 5.52 14.55 -12.66
CA HIS A 389 5.62 13.18 -12.17
C HIS A 389 6.82 12.44 -12.76
N GLU A 390 7.18 12.68 -14.03
CA GLU A 390 8.36 12.11 -14.67
C GLU A 390 9.62 12.67 -14.00
N ALA A 391 9.63 13.99 -13.74
CA ALA A 391 10.69 14.64 -12.99
C ALA A 391 10.89 14.03 -11.60
N VAL A 392 9.81 13.87 -10.83
CA VAL A 392 9.87 13.25 -9.49
C VAL A 392 10.32 11.79 -9.57
N ALA A 393 9.80 11.01 -10.52
CA ALA A 393 10.17 9.60 -10.69
C ALA A 393 11.64 9.45 -11.09
N ALA A 394 12.15 10.29 -11.99
CA ALA A 394 13.54 10.30 -12.39
C ALA A 394 14.45 10.70 -11.23
N LEU A 395 14.08 11.73 -10.47
CA LEU A 395 14.82 12.12 -9.27
C LEU A 395 14.79 11.00 -8.20
N ASN A 396 13.66 10.30 -8.06
CA ASN A 396 13.59 9.11 -7.19
C ASN A 396 14.58 8.03 -7.64
N ALA A 397 14.71 7.79 -8.95
CA ALA A 397 15.61 6.79 -9.50
C ALA A 397 17.09 7.18 -9.43
N THR A 398 17.40 8.47 -9.32
CA THR A 398 18.78 9.00 -9.34
C THR A 398 19.22 9.62 -8.02
N ASP A 399 18.48 9.34 -6.94
CA ASP A 399 18.74 9.87 -5.59
C ASP A 399 18.89 11.41 -5.61
N GLY A 400 17.99 12.08 -6.32
CA GLY A 400 17.93 13.54 -6.42
C GLY A 400 18.95 14.16 -7.37
N ASN A 401 19.77 13.37 -8.06
CA ASN A 401 20.72 13.89 -9.03
C ASN A 401 19.98 14.35 -10.29
N VAL A 402 19.81 15.67 -10.45
CA VAL A 402 19.07 16.30 -11.56
C VAL A 402 19.70 16.03 -12.92
N GLU A 403 21.04 16.01 -13.02
CA GLU A 403 21.71 15.76 -14.31
C GLU A 403 21.49 14.31 -14.76
N MET A 404 21.63 13.35 -13.83
CA MET A 404 21.31 11.95 -14.11
C MET A 404 19.82 11.75 -14.39
N ALA A 405 18.94 12.44 -13.66
CA ALA A 405 17.51 12.36 -13.86
C ALA A 405 17.11 12.87 -15.25
N ALA A 406 17.68 14.01 -15.68
CA ALA A 406 17.49 14.52 -17.03
C ALA A 406 18.00 13.53 -18.08
N GLY A 407 19.20 12.96 -17.88
CA GLY A 407 19.75 11.93 -18.77
C GLY A 407 18.82 10.72 -18.90
N PHE A 408 18.34 10.19 -17.78
CA PHE A 408 17.39 9.07 -17.72
C PHE A 408 16.09 9.39 -18.47
N LEU A 409 15.56 10.59 -18.28
CA LEU A 409 14.34 11.04 -18.97
C LEU A 409 14.54 11.17 -20.49
N PHE A 410 15.67 11.73 -20.93
CA PHE A 410 15.96 11.85 -22.37
C PHE A 410 16.25 10.51 -23.05
N GLU A 411 16.79 9.51 -22.34
CA GLU A 411 17.00 8.16 -22.89
C GLU A 411 15.69 7.38 -23.12
N HIS A 412 14.64 7.70 -22.35
CA HIS A 412 13.34 7.03 -22.43
C HIS A 412 12.30 7.74 -23.32
N TYR A 413 12.58 8.95 -23.80
CA TYR A 413 11.75 9.62 -24.80
C TYR A 413 12.14 9.18 -26.23
N PRO A 414 11.20 8.74 -27.08
CA PRO A 414 11.50 8.54 -28.49
C PRO A 414 11.85 9.89 -29.14
N ALA A 415 12.96 9.92 -29.87
CA ALA A 415 13.41 11.07 -30.66
C ALA A 415 12.41 11.52 -31.74
#